data_AF-A0A1C6SH36-F1
#
_entry.id   AF-A0A1C6SH36-F1
#
_cell.length_a   1.000
_cell.length_b   1.000
_cell.length_c   1.000
_cell.angle_alpha   90.00
_cell.angle_beta   90.00
_cell.angle_gamma   90.00
#
_symmetry.space_group_name_H-M   'P 1'
#
loop_
_entity.id
_entity.type
_entity.pdbx_description
1 polymer ?
#
loop_
_entity_poly.entity_id
_entity_poly.type
_entity_poly.pdbx_seq_one_letter_code
_entity_poly.pdbx_strand_id
1 'polypeptide(L)'
;MLSLLGVTTVALDLVGIGPAELSRRLADTDGEAATRLALATDVGMYVIGLVALGIVVLGLLSSRSEETRHTIAVIWDLGTFWPRTVHPFAPPCYAERAVPELAKRITAMTAQGGVVLSGHSHGSVLTAAALLQLPAAVLPRVALLTHGSPLHRVYARLCPAFLGDGTLYEVGDRIGWRWVNLWRDTDPIGGPIFSAHRPNESPRVAGPAGTVDRRLRDPRALTVEPDDTVPPPIQQHWPYHTEEAYAAAVRELAARLDPDAHPPDRDQ
;
A
#
# COMPACT_ATOMS: atom_id res chain seq x y z
N MET A 1 -44.43 -6.91 7.32
CA MET A 1 -45.04 -6.01 6.31
C MET A 1 -44.01 -5.26 5.47
N LEU A 2 -42.88 -4.78 6.02
CA LEU A 2 -41.82 -4.13 5.23
C LEU A 2 -41.18 -5.04 4.16
N SER A 3 -41.06 -6.34 4.41
CA SER A 3 -40.44 -7.29 3.49
C SER A 3 -41.29 -7.55 2.23
N LEU A 4 -42.62 -7.42 2.34
CA LEU A 4 -43.53 -7.60 1.22
C LEU A 4 -43.49 -6.37 0.29
N LEU A 5 -43.34 -5.18 0.86
CA LEU A 5 -43.18 -3.90 0.15
C LEU A 5 -41.88 -3.85 -0.66
N GLY A 6 -40.78 -4.37 -0.12
CA GLY A 6 -39.49 -4.46 -0.81
C GLY A 6 -39.49 -5.40 -2.02
N VAL A 7 -40.20 -6.54 -1.91
CA VAL A 7 -40.34 -7.49 -3.02
C VAL A 7 -41.28 -6.94 -4.12
N THR A 8 -42.30 -6.17 -3.75
CA THR A 8 -43.16 -5.52 -4.75
C THR A 8 -42.42 -4.41 -5.49
N THR A 9 -41.55 -3.64 -4.83
CA THR A 9 -40.74 -2.60 -5.48
C THR A 9 -39.76 -3.21 -6.47
N VAL A 10 -39.07 -4.31 -6.11
CA VAL A 10 -38.16 -5.03 -7.01
C VAL A 10 -38.90 -5.70 -8.17
N ALA A 11 -40.11 -6.21 -7.96
CA ALA A 11 -40.92 -6.81 -9.02
C ALA A 11 -41.50 -5.77 -10.00
N LEU A 12 -41.83 -4.56 -9.53
CA LEU A 12 -42.27 -3.44 -10.37
C LEU A 12 -41.10 -2.84 -11.18
N ASP A 13 -39.90 -2.83 -10.61
CA ASP A 13 -38.66 -2.38 -11.27
C ASP A 13 -38.27 -3.30 -12.45
N LEU A 14 -38.56 -4.60 -12.34
CA LEU A 14 -38.33 -5.58 -13.40
C LEU A 14 -39.29 -5.42 -14.61
N VAL A 15 -40.40 -4.70 -14.45
CA VAL A 15 -41.42 -4.44 -15.49
C VAL A 15 -41.25 -3.05 -16.12
N GLY A 16 -40.24 -2.27 -15.70
CA GLY A 16 -39.92 -0.96 -16.29
C GLY A 16 -40.91 0.16 -15.94
N ILE A 17 -41.68 0.00 -14.86
CA ILE A 17 -42.56 1.06 -14.33
C ILE A 17 -41.92 1.60 -13.05
N GLY A 18 -41.23 2.74 -13.18
CA GLY A 18 -40.61 3.42 -12.05
C GLY A 18 -41.65 3.86 -11.00
N PRO A 19 -41.27 3.96 -9.71
CA PRO A 19 -42.16 4.33 -8.62
C PRO A 19 -42.78 5.74 -8.79
N ALA A 20 -42.10 6.63 -9.51
CA ALA A 20 -42.61 7.94 -9.90
C ALA A 20 -43.81 7.86 -10.86
N GLU A 21 -43.79 6.94 -11.82
CA GLU A 21 -44.88 6.74 -12.79
C GLU A 21 -46.11 6.12 -12.10
N LEU A 22 -45.89 5.26 -11.11
CA LEU A 22 -46.94 4.72 -10.25
C LEU A 22 -47.57 5.83 -9.39
N SER A 23 -46.75 6.74 -8.84
CA SER A 23 -47.22 7.89 -8.05
C SER A 23 -48.03 8.89 -8.88
N ARG A 24 -47.65 9.14 -10.13
CA ARG A 24 -48.43 10.00 -11.06
C ARG A 24 -49.79 9.40 -11.43
N ARG A 25 -49.87 8.09 -11.59
CA ARG A 25 -51.14 7.40 -11.91
C ARG A 25 -52.11 7.35 -10.72
N LEU A 26 -51.61 7.50 -9.50
CA LEU A 26 -52.40 7.46 -8.27
C LEU A 26 -52.70 8.85 -7.68
N ALA A 27 -51.87 9.86 -7.95
CA ALA A 27 -52.04 11.21 -7.43
C ALA A 27 -52.18 12.22 -8.58
N ASP A 28 -53.41 12.68 -8.79
CA ASP A 28 -53.77 13.75 -9.74
C ASP A 28 -53.24 15.08 -9.20
N THR A 29 -51.95 15.37 -9.42
CA THR A 29 -51.29 16.58 -8.89
C THR A 29 -50.58 17.34 -10.00
N ASP A 30 -51.07 18.55 -10.24
CA ASP A 30 -50.47 19.56 -11.12
C ASP A 30 -49.03 19.90 -10.70
N GLY A 31 -48.12 19.96 -11.68
CA GLY A 31 -46.87 20.70 -11.54
C GLY A 31 -45.67 20.06 -12.23
N GLU A 32 -45.07 20.82 -13.16
CA GLU A 32 -43.75 20.52 -13.74
C GLU A 32 -42.67 20.26 -12.67
N ALA A 33 -42.82 20.81 -11.46
CA ALA A 33 -41.91 20.58 -10.34
C ALA A 33 -41.97 19.14 -9.80
N ALA A 34 -43.17 18.55 -9.69
CA ALA A 34 -43.34 17.15 -9.29
C ALA A 34 -42.74 16.22 -10.35
N THR A 35 -42.90 16.59 -11.62
CA THR A 35 -42.29 15.90 -12.77
C THR A 35 -40.76 15.91 -12.74
N ARG A 36 -40.13 17.05 -12.43
CA ARG A 36 -38.67 17.16 -12.35
C ARG A 36 -38.09 16.44 -11.13
N LEU A 37 -38.79 16.46 -9.98
CA LEU A 37 -38.38 15.75 -8.78
C LEU A 37 -38.49 14.22 -8.93
N ALA A 38 -39.56 13.76 -9.58
CA ALA A 38 -39.76 12.38 -9.97
C ALA A 38 -38.63 11.88 -10.90
N LEU A 39 -38.33 12.65 -11.95
CA LEU A 39 -37.25 12.33 -12.89
C LEU A 39 -35.88 12.27 -12.19
N ALA A 40 -35.59 13.20 -11.29
CA ALA A 40 -34.35 13.22 -10.52
C ALA A 40 -34.22 12.00 -9.58
N THR A 41 -35.34 11.55 -8.99
CA THR A 41 -35.38 10.39 -8.10
C THR A 41 -35.19 9.08 -8.88
N ASP A 42 -35.83 8.96 -10.05
CA ASP A 42 -35.67 7.80 -10.93
C ASP A 42 -34.24 7.72 -11.48
N VAL A 43 -33.67 8.84 -11.94
CA VAL A 43 -32.26 8.88 -12.38
C VAL A 43 -31.33 8.49 -11.23
N GLY A 44 -31.58 9.00 -10.02
CA GLY A 44 -30.82 8.61 -8.84
C GLY A 44 -30.89 7.11 -8.56
N MET A 45 -32.07 6.51 -8.66
CA MET A 45 -32.30 5.08 -8.47
C MET A 45 -31.58 4.23 -9.52
N TYR A 46 -31.65 4.62 -10.80
CA TYR A 46 -30.94 3.93 -11.87
C TYR A 46 -29.42 4.06 -11.74
N VAL A 47 -28.90 5.21 -11.32
CA VAL A 47 -27.47 5.40 -11.05
C VAL A 47 -27.02 4.50 -9.89
N ILE A 48 -27.78 4.46 -8.79
CA ILE A 48 -27.47 3.58 -7.65
C ILE A 48 -27.54 2.10 -8.06
N GLY A 49 -28.56 1.73 -8.84
CA GLY A 49 -28.72 0.37 -9.38
C GLY A 49 -27.57 -0.04 -10.30
N LEU A 50 -27.12 0.86 -11.18
CA LEU A 50 -26.00 0.63 -12.08
C LEU A 50 -24.67 0.51 -11.32
N VAL A 51 -24.47 1.32 -10.27
CA VAL A 51 -23.29 1.21 -9.39
C VAL A 51 -23.31 -0.11 -8.62
N ALA A 52 -24.45 -0.51 -8.06
CA ALA A 52 -24.58 -1.78 -7.36
C ALA A 52 -24.36 -2.98 -8.29
N LEU A 53 -24.94 -2.95 -9.49
CA LEU A 53 -24.70 -3.96 -10.52
C LEU A 53 -23.24 -3.98 -10.95
N GLY A 54 -22.61 -2.80 -11.10
CA GLY A 54 -21.19 -2.67 -11.37
C GLY A 54 -20.31 -3.31 -10.31
N ILE A 55 -20.63 -3.13 -9.02
CA ILE A 55 -19.92 -3.78 -7.90
C ILE A 55 -20.10 -5.30 -7.95
N VAL A 56 -21.31 -5.80 -8.22
CA VAL A 56 -21.58 -7.24 -8.34
C VAL A 56 -20.82 -7.84 -9.52
N VAL A 57 -20.87 -7.20 -10.69
CA VAL A 57 -20.17 -7.62 -11.89
C VAL A 57 -18.66 -7.57 -11.67
N LEU A 58 -18.13 -6.53 -11.04
CA LEU A 58 -16.70 -6.42 -10.71
C LEU A 58 -16.27 -7.50 -9.71
N GLY A 59 -17.10 -7.84 -8.72
CA GLY A 59 -16.86 -8.96 -7.79
C GLY A 59 -16.86 -10.32 -8.48
N LEU A 60 -17.80 -10.53 -9.41
CA LEU A 60 -17.88 -11.76 -10.21
C LEU A 60 -16.73 -11.87 -11.23
N LEU A 61 -16.33 -10.77 -11.86
CA LEU A 61 -15.21 -10.74 -12.80
C LEU A 61 -13.87 -10.87 -12.07
N SER A 62 -13.73 -10.26 -10.90
CA SER A 62 -12.60 -10.47 -9.99
C SER A 62 -12.43 -11.95 -9.64
N SER A 63 -13.52 -12.71 -9.53
CA SER A 63 -13.43 -14.15 -9.29
C SER A 63 -12.77 -14.95 -10.44
N ARG A 64 -12.50 -14.35 -11.60
CA ARG A 64 -11.94 -15.06 -12.77
C ARG A 64 -10.49 -14.72 -13.13
N SER A 65 -9.85 -13.76 -12.48
CA SER A 65 -8.49 -13.32 -12.84
C SER A 65 -7.61 -13.19 -11.60
N GLU A 66 -6.50 -13.93 -11.52
CA GLU A 66 -5.58 -13.86 -10.37
C GLU A 66 -5.01 -12.45 -10.16
N GLU A 67 -4.73 -11.72 -11.24
CA GLU A 67 -4.20 -10.35 -11.23
C GLU A 67 -5.20 -9.32 -10.67
N THR A 68 -6.48 -9.46 -11.04
CA THR A 68 -7.56 -8.59 -10.54
C THR A 68 -7.90 -8.90 -9.08
N ARG A 69 -7.83 -10.17 -8.66
CA ARG A 69 -7.93 -10.55 -7.23
C ARG A 69 -6.82 -9.96 -6.41
N HIS A 70 -5.59 -10.01 -6.90
CA HIS A 70 -4.45 -9.42 -6.21
C HIS A 70 -4.62 -7.90 -6.04
N THR A 71 -5.06 -7.20 -7.09
CA THR A 71 -5.30 -5.75 -7.02
C THR A 71 -6.43 -5.39 -6.07
N ILE A 72 -7.55 -6.12 -6.10
CA ILE A 72 -8.68 -5.91 -5.18
C ILE A 72 -8.31 -6.30 -3.75
N ALA A 73 -7.53 -7.36 -3.54
CA ALA A 73 -7.01 -7.73 -2.25
C ALA A 73 -6.07 -6.66 -1.69
N VAL A 74 -5.20 -6.06 -2.51
CA VAL A 74 -4.33 -4.95 -2.09
C VAL A 74 -5.15 -3.70 -1.72
N ILE A 75 -6.20 -3.37 -2.48
CA ILE A 75 -7.10 -2.24 -2.16
C ILE A 75 -7.90 -2.53 -0.89
N TRP A 76 -8.36 -3.76 -0.72
CA TRP A 76 -9.08 -4.20 0.46
C TRP A 76 -8.16 -4.26 1.68
N ASP A 77 -6.92 -4.71 1.54
CA ASP A 77 -5.87 -4.68 2.55
C ASP A 77 -5.51 -3.24 2.93
N LEU A 78 -5.48 -2.32 1.96
CA LEU A 78 -5.28 -0.89 2.19
C LEU A 78 -6.43 -0.26 2.98
N GLY A 79 -7.67 -0.59 2.62
CA GLY A 79 -8.88 -0.12 3.33
C GLY A 79 -9.05 -0.75 4.71
N THR A 80 -8.63 -2.00 4.88
CA THR A 80 -8.65 -2.73 6.15
C THR A 80 -7.40 -2.56 6.98
N PHE A 81 -6.34 -1.89 6.50
CA PHE A 81 -5.17 -1.59 7.32
C PHE A 81 -5.50 -0.64 8.48
N TRP A 82 -6.52 0.21 8.30
CA TRP A 82 -6.84 1.31 9.20
C TRP A 82 -7.68 0.81 10.41
N PRO A 83 -7.33 1.18 11.67
CA PRO A 83 -8.02 0.71 12.88
C PRO A 83 -9.50 1.13 12.86
N ARG A 84 -10.42 0.29 13.36
CA ARG A 84 -11.89 0.52 13.22
C ARG A 84 -12.41 1.90 13.66
N THR A 85 -11.65 2.63 14.48
CA THR A 85 -11.96 4.00 14.91
C THR A 85 -12.10 5.01 13.78
N VAL A 86 -11.60 4.69 12.59
CA VAL A 86 -11.59 5.57 11.42
C VAL A 86 -12.56 5.16 10.31
N HIS A 87 -13.10 3.94 10.37
CA HIS A 87 -14.08 3.44 9.41
C HIS A 87 -14.93 2.30 10.01
N PRO A 88 -16.22 2.55 10.30
CA PRO A 88 -17.08 1.61 11.05
C PRO A 88 -17.41 0.31 10.30
N PHE A 89 -17.17 0.25 8.98
CA PHE A 89 -17.37 -0.95 8.16
C PHE A 89 -16.06 -1.66 7.78
N ALA A 90 -14.93 -1.28 8.36
CA ALA A 90 -13.68 -2.01 8.14
C ALA A 90 -13.78 -3.41 8.76
N PRO A 91 -13.54 -4.49 7.98
CA PRO A 91 -13.23 -5.82 8.52
C PRO A 91 -12.19 -5.75 9.65
N PRO A 92 -12.10 -6.78 10.52
CA PRO A 92 -11.04 -6.84 11.53
C PRO A 92 -9.68 -6.61 10.84
N CYS A 93 -8.97 -5.54 11.21
CA CYS A 93 -7.78 -5.19 10.46
C CYS A 93 -6.71 -6.25 10.68
N TYR A 94 -6.15 -6.78 9.60
CA TYR A 94 -5.01 -7.70 9.69
C TYR A 94 -3.88 -7.04 10.48
N ALA A 95 -3.71 -5.71 10.37
CA ALA A 95 -2.73 -4.93 11.10
C ALA A 95 -2.90 -4.97 12.63
N GLU A 96 -4.13 -4.96 13.18
CA GLU A 96 -4.39 -5.05 14.65
C GLU A 96 -3.82 -6.33 15.26
N ARG A 97 -3.67 -7.39 14.45
CA ARG A 97 -3.08 -8.65 14.87
C ARG A 97 -1.64 -8.81 14.41
N ALA A 98 -1.39 -8.58 13.12
CA ALA A 98 -0.11 -8.83 12.49
C ALA A 98 0.99 -7.91 13.00
N VAL A 99 0.69 -6.63 13.26
CA VAL A 99 1.71 -5.68 13.73
C VAL A 99 2.18 -6.03 15.15
N PRO A 100 1.29 -6.26 16.15
CA PRO A 100 1.73 -6.71 17.48
C PRO A 100 2.41 -8.09 17.47
N GLU A 101 1.93 -9.04 16.68
CA GLU A 101 2.57 -10.36 16.55
C GLU A 101 3.97 -10.26 15.94
N LEU A 102 4.13 -9.41 14.91
CA LEU A 102 5.43 -9.12 14.30
C LEU A 102 6.36 -8.44 15.31
N ALA A 103 5.91 -7.41 16.02
CA ALA A 103 6.69 -6.74 17.06
C ALA A 103 7.17 -7.70 18.16
N LYS A 104 6.29 -8.59 18.61
CA LYS A 104 6.63 -9.65 19.60
C LYS A 104 7.68 -10.61 19.04
N ARG A 105 7.54 -11.03 17.78
CA ARG A 105 8.49 -11.94 17.13
C ARG A 105 9.85 -11.28 16.93
N ILE A 106 9.89 -10.01 16.53
CA ILE A 106 11.14 -9.24 16.41
C ILE A 106 11.83 -9.16 17.77
N THR A 107 11.08 -8.80 18.83
CA THR A 107 11.62 -8.74 20.20
C THR A 107 12.23 -10.09 20.61
N ALA A 108 11.55 -11.20 20.35
CA ALA A 108 12.07 -12.53 20.64
C ALA A 108 13.35 -12.87 19.85
N MET A 109 13.43 -12.48 18.57
CA MET A 109 14.63 -12.70 17.75
C MET A 109 15.81 -11.84 18.18
N THR A 110 15.57 -10.61 18.66
CA THR A 110 16.65 -9.72 19.12
C THR A 110 17.35 -10.18 20.40
N ALA A 111 16.74 -11.12 21.14
CA ALA A 111 17.39 -11.82 22.23
C ALA A 111 18.52 -12.75 21.75
N GLN A 112 18.50 -13.15 20.47
CA GLN A 112 19.48 -14.06 19.85
C GLN A 112 20.56 -13.32 19.04
N GLY A 113 20.35 -12.05 18.69
CA GLY A 113 21.31 -11.26 17.91
C GLY A 113 20.68 -10.02 17.28
N GLY A 114 21.42 -9.37 16.36
CA GLY A 114 20.88 -8.30 15.52
C GLY A 114 19.87 -8.83 14.50
N VAL A 115 18.82 -8.05 14.21
CA VAL A 115 17.73 -8.43 13.28
C VAL A 115 17.63 -7.42 12.15
N VAL A 116 17.72 -7.90 10.90
CA VAL A 116 17.43 -7.12 9.70
C VAL A 116 16.01 -7.45 9.22
N LEU A 117 15.13 -6.45 9.24
CA LEU A 117 13.75 -6.57 8.74
C LEU A 117 13.73 -6.24 7.25
N SER A 118 13.35 -7.21 6.42
CA SER A 118 13.15 -6.99 4.99
C SER A 118 11.66 -6.85 4.67
N GLY A 119 11.25 -5.66 4.22
CA GLY A 119 9.87 -5.35 3.84
C GLY A 119 9.74 -5.06 2.35
N HIS A 120 9.13 -5.99 1.60
CA HIS A 120 8.74 -5.76 0.20
C HIS A 120 7.35 -5.12 0.15
N SER A 121 7.16 -4.11 -0.70
CA SER A 121 5.82 -3.58 -0.99
C SER A 121 5.02 -3.26 0.29
N HIS A 122 3.81 -3.81 0.47
CA HIS A 122 3.01 -3.64 1.69
C HIS A 122 3.73 -4.13 2.97
N GLY A 123 4.63 -5.11 2.86
CA GLY A 123 5.48 -5.54 3.98
C GLY A 123 6.35 -4.42 4.55
N SER A 124 6.74 -3.41 3.75
CA SER A 124 7.45 -2.22 4.25
C SER A 124 6.60 -1.36 5.19
N VAL A 125 5.27 -1.35 4.99
CA VAL A 125 4.33 -0.65 5.87
C VAL A 125 4.17 -1.39 7.19
N LEU A 126 4.04 -2.71 7.13
CA LEU A 126 3.93 -3.56 8.32
C LEU A 126 5.19 -3.50 9.18
N THR A 127 6.37 -3.52 8.57
CA THR A 127 7.64 -3.40 9.31
C THR A 127 7.81 -2.01 9.91
N ALA A 128 7.49 -0.94 9.19
CA ALA A 128 7.51 0.43 9.73
C ALA A 128 6.53 0.58 10.92
N ALA A 129 5.29 0.09 10.78
CA ALA A 129 4.31 0.12 11.87
C ALA A 129 4.76 -0.72 13.08
N ALA A 130 5.39 -1.88 12.86
CA ALA A 130 5.91 -2.72 13.94
C ALA A 130 7.06 -2.03 14.69
N LEU A 131 7.97 -1.34 13.99
CA LEU A 131 9.05 -0.57 14.61
C LEU A 131 8.55 0.51 15.57
N LEU A 132 7.43 1.17 15.24
CA LEU A 132 6.80 2.16 16.13
C LEU A 132 6.26 1.53 17.44
N GLN A 133 5.97 0.24 17.44
CA GLN A 133 5.49 -0.50 18.62
C GLN A 133 6.60 -1.25 19.39
N LEU A 134 7.84 -1.26 18.89
CA LEU A 134 8.94 -1.95 19.56
C LEU A 134 9.40 -1.22 20.84
N PRO A 135 9.76 -1.96 21.91
CA PRO A 135 10.38 -1.38 23.09
C PRO A 135 11.72 -0.71 22.76
N ALA A 136 12.03 0.39 23.45
CA ALA A 136 13.27 1.15 23.21
C ALA A 136 14.56 0.31 23.37
N ALA A 137 14.55 -0.70 24.25
CA ALA A 137 15.68 -1.61 24.45
C ALA A 137 15.98 -2.51 23.23
N VAL A 138 14.99 -2.73 22.36
CA VAL A 138 15.09 -3.63 21.19
C VAL A 138 15.61 -2.87 19.96
N LEU A 139 15.23 -1.60 19.81
CA LEU A 139 15.52 -0.78 18.63
C LEU A 139 17.01 -0.68 18.23
N PRO A 140 17.99 -0.65 19.16
CA PRO A 140 19.41 -0.65 18.81
C PRO A 140 19.85 -1.88 18.00
N ARG A 141 19.14 -3.02 18.17
CA ARG A 141 19.45 -4.31 17.53
C ARG A 141 18.67 -4.56 16.25
N VAL A 142 17.95 -3.55 15.74
CA VAL A 142 17.10 -3.69 14.56
C VAL A 142 17.60 -2.77 13.44
N ALA A 143 17.59 -3.31 12.22
CA ALA A 143 17.80 -2.59 10.98
C ALA A 143 16.65 -2.86 10.01
N LEU A 144 16.41 -1.94 9.10
CA LEU A 144 15.30 -1.98 8.15
C LEU A 144 15.81 -1.96 6.71
N LEU A 145 15.37 -2.92 5.91
CA LEU A 145 15.54 -2.96 4.46
C LEU A 145 14.15 -2.91 3.82
N THR A 146 13.83 -1.82 3.14
CA THR A 146 12.60 -1.72 2.35
C THR A 146 12.92 -1.82 0.86
N HIS A 147 12.03 -2.42 0.08
CA HIS A 147 12.19 -2.50 -1.37
C HIS A 147 10.84 -2.57 -2.07
N GLY A 148 10.75 -1.92 -3.24
CA GLY A 148 9.45 -1.68 -3.89
C GLY A 148 8.45 -0.98 -2.96
N SER A 149 8.92 -0.08 -2.08
CA SER A 149 8.10 0.42 -0.98
C SER A 149 7.10 1.49 -1.41
N PRO A 150 5.79 1.30 -1.14
CA PRO A 150 4.75 2.32 -1.36
C PRO A 150 4.66 3.35 -0.22
N LEU A 151 5.53 3.27 0.80
CA LEU A 151 5.45 4.07 2.04
C LEU A 151 5.24 5.55 1.77
N HIS A 152 6.13 6.17 0.99
CA HIS A 152 6.02 7.59 0.70
C HIS A 152 5.15 7.88 -0.53
N ARG A 153 5.28 7.08 -1.61
CA ARG A 153 4.57 7.33 -2.87
C ARG A 153 3.04 7.22 -2.75
N VAL A 154 2.56 6.31 -1.91
CA VAL A 154 1.12 6.02 -1.75
C VAL A 154 0.67 6.38 -0.34
N TYR A 155 1.25 5.76 0.69
CA TYR A 155 0.70 5.82 2.04
C TYR A 155 0.90 7.18 2.73
N ALA A 156 2.06 7.82 2.58
CA ALA A 156 2.30 9.16 3.12
C ALA A 156 1.34 10.20 2.53
N ARG A 157 0.89 10.00 1.29
CA ARG A 157 -0.04 10.91 0.60
C ARG A 157 -1.50 10.66 0.95
N LEU A 158 -1.89 9.39 1.03
CA LEU A 158 -3.28 9.00 1.36
C LEU A 158 -3.56 9.12 2.86
N CYS A 159 -2.57 8.81 3.69
CA CYS A 159 -2.68 8.72 5.15
C CYS A 159 -1.52 9.47 5.87
N PRO A 160 -1.34 10.78 5.63
CA PRO A 160 -0.23 11.55 6.19
C PRO A 160 -0.20 11.56 7.72
N ALA A 161 -1.35 11.44 8.38
CA ALA A 161 -1.45 11.37 9.84
C ALA A 161 -0.73 10.17 10.46
N PHE A 162 -0.44 9.13 9.67
CA PHE A 162 0.09 7.87 10.19
C PHE A 162 1.41 7.46 9.56
N LEU A 163 1.61 7.76 8.28
CA LEU A 163 2.82 7.42 7.53
C LEU A 163 3.39 8.63 6.80
N GLY A 164 3.05 9.84 7.24
CA GLY A 164 3.66 11.06 6.74
C GLY A 164 5.13 11.19 7.14
N ASP A 165 5.79 12.21 6.60
CA ASP A 165 7.23 12.42 6.75
C ASP A 165 7.67 12.36 8.22
N GLY A 166 6.97 13.07 9.13
CA GLY A 166 7.30 13.07 10.56
C GLY A 166 7.41 11.66 11.16
N THR A 167 6.47 10.76 10.83
CA THR A 167 6.52 9.37 11.29
C THR A 167 7.67 8.60 10.64
N LEU A 168 7.96 8.83 9.36
CA LEU A 168 9.07 8.16 8.68
C LEU A 168 10.42 8.59 9.25
N TYR A 169 10.58 9.89 9.57
CA TYR A 169 11.75 10.39 10.30
C TYR A 169 11.84 9.77 11.69
N GLU A 170 10.72 9.65 12.43
CA GLU A 170 10.69 8.98 13.73
C GLU A 170 11.14 7.52 13.65
N VAL A 171 10.69 6.78 12.62
CA VAL A 171 11.15 5.41 12.35
C VAL A 171 12.66 5.38 12.15
N GLY A 172 13.19 6.30 11.33
CA GLY A 172 14.62 6.46 11.10
C GLY A 172 15.41 6.72 12.38
N ASP A 173 14.97 7.69 13.18
CA ASP A 173 15.61 8.06 14.44
C ASP A 173 15.62 6.91 15.45
N ARG A 174 14.48 6.21 15.59
CA ARG A 174 14.32 5.07 16.50
C ARG A 174 15.35 3.96 16.25
N ILE A 175 15.66 3.67 14.98
CA ILE A 175 16.66 2.65 14.60
C ILE A 175 18.02 3.25 14.27
N GLY A 176 18.32 4.49 14.71
CA GLY A 176 19.61 5.13 14.46
C GLY A 176 19.99 5.18 12.98
N TRP A 177 19.00 5.33 12.10
CA TRP A 177 19.14 5.39 10.65
C TRP A 177 19.81 4.16 10.02
N ARG A 178 19.69 2.98 10.66
CA ARG A 178 19.99 1.67 10.07
C ARG A 178 18.89 1.25 9.09
N TRP A 179 18.64 2.09 8.09
CA TRP A 179 17.61 1.91 7.08
C TRP A 179 18.19 2.05 5.68
N VAL A 180 17.90 1.07 4.81
CA VAL A 180 18.10 1.15 3.37
C VAL A 180 16.77 0.91 2.64
N ASN A 181 16.46 1.74 1.66
CA ASN A 181 15.32 1.58 0.75
C ASN A 181 15.82 1.38 -0.68
N LEU A 182 15.54 0.24 -1.29
CA LEU A 182 15.86 -0.05 -2.69
C LEU A 182 14.66 0.27 -3.58
N TRP A 183 14.87 1.09 -4.62
CA TRP A 183 13.79 1.50 -5.52
C TRP A 183 14.25 1.59 -6.97
N ARG A 184 13.31 1.52 -7.91
CA ARG A 184 13.53 1.64 -9.36
C ARG A 184 12.59 2.70 -9.94
N ASP A 185 12.97 3.37 -11.02
CA ASP A 185 12.07 4.31 -11.70
C ASP A 185 10.92 3.62 -12.43
N THR A 186 11.15 2.39 -12.85
CA THR A 186 10.23 1.51 -13.58
C THR A 186 9.22 0.82 -12.67
N ASP A 187 9.39 0.92 -11.35
CA ASP A 187 8.44 0.39 -10.38
C ASP A 187 7.23 1.34 -10.27
N PRO A 188 6.01 0.90 -10.66
CA PRO A 188 4.83 1.75 -10.59
C PRO A 188 4.38 2.01 -9.13
N ILE A 189 4.70 1.11 -8.21
CA ILE A 189 4.23 1.12 -6.82
C ILE A 189 5.30 1.70 -5.90
N GLY A 190 6.51 1.16 -5.99
CA GLY A 190 7.65 1.51 -5.16
C GLY A 190 8.31 2.82 -5.55
N GLY A 191 8.96 3.47 -4.59
CA GLY A 191 9.69 4.70 -4.87
C GLY A 191 10.64 5.14 -3.75
N PRO A 192 11.28 6.30 -3.95
CA PRO A 192 12.10 6.92 -2.92
C PRO A 192 11.24 7.39 -1.75
N ILE A 193 11.76 7.26 -0.52
CA ILE A 193 11.08 7.60 0.72
C ILE A 193 11.43 9.03 1.16
N PHE A 194 12.71 9.40 1.14
CA PHE A 194 13.21 10.69 1.62
C PHE A 194 13.89 11.51 0.51
N SER A 195 14.83 10.91 -0.23
CA SER A 195 15.72 11.63 -1.13
C SER A 195 15.99 10.85 -2.41
N ALA A 196 15.26 11.18 -3.47
CA ALA A 196 15.54 10.67 -4.80
C ALA A 196 16.84 11.27 -5.36
N HIS A 197 17.88 10.46 -5.50
CA HIS A 197 19.15 10.84 -6.10
C HIS A 197 19.79 9.65 -6.83
N ARG A 198 20.66 9.95 -7.81
CA ARG A 198 21.48 8.92 -8.46
C ARG A 198 22.67 8.56 -7.55
N PRO A 199 23.28 7.36 -7.72
CA PRO A 199 24.45 6.97 -6.93
C PRO A 199 25.62 7.99 -6.97
N ASN A 200 25.73 8.77 -8.04
CA ASN A 200 26.80 9.77 -8.23
C ASN A 200 26.33 11.22 -7.97
N GLU A 201 25.14 11.41 -7.40
CA GLU A 201 24.58 12.71 -7.06
C GLU A 201 24.51 12.88 -5.54
N SER A 202 24.68 14.11 -5.05
CA SER A 202 24.45 14.39 -3.64
C SER A 202 22.96 14.23 -3.29
N PRO A 203 22.63 13.64 -2.12
CA PRO A 203 21.25 13.60 -1.64
C PRO A 203 20.63 15.00 -1.58
N ARG A 204 19.34 15.10 -1.92
CA ARG A 204 18.57 16.35 -1.84
C ARG A 204 18.23 16.72 -0.40
N VAL A 205 18.16 15.72 0.46
CA VAL A 205 17.86 15.87 1.89
C VAL A 205 19.17 15.72 2.68
N ALA A 206 19.43 16.68 3.56
CA ALA A 206 20.60 16.66 4.43
C ALA A 206 20.45 15.63 5.57
N GLY A 207 21.58 15.19 6.11
CA GLY A 207 21.61 14.27 7.25
C GLY A 207 21.37 12.81 6.87
N PRO A 208 21.12 11.94 7.87
CA PRO A 208 21.05 10.50 7.66
C PRO A 208 19.93 10.05 6.71
N ALA A 209 18.81 10.78 6.66
CA ALA A 209 17.68 10.54 5.75
C ALA A 209 18.11 10.51 4.28
N GLY A 210 19.10 11.34 3.90
CA GLY A 210 19.63 11.37 2.55
C GLY A 210 20.31 10.07 2.11
N THR A 211 20.69 9.20 3.05
CA THR A 211 21.42 7.95 2.78
C THR A 211 20.53 6.71 2.68
N VAL A 212 19.23 6.85 2.97
CA VAL A 212 18.28 5.73 3.02
C VAL A 212 17.98 5.20 1.63
N ASP A 213 17.66 6.09 0.69
CA ASP A 213 17.21 5.71 -0.65
C ASP A 213 18.36 5.34 -1.58
N ARG A 214 18.30 4.13 -2.14
CA ARG A 214 19.24 3.65 -3.16
C ARG A 214 18.49 3.25 -4.41
N ARG A 215 18.79 3.98 -5.48
CA ARG A 215 18.24 3.71 -6.80
C ARG A 215 18.93 2.51 -7.42
N LEU A 216 18.16 1.51 -7.79
CA LEU A 216 18.60 0.38 -8.62
C LEU A 216 18.42 0.74 -10.09
N ARG A 217 19.38 0.32 -10.91
CA ARG A 217 19.32 0.54 -12.36
C ARG A 217 18.38 -0.47 -12.99
N ASP A 218 17.31 0.02 -13.62
CA ASP A 218 16.37 -0.79 -14.38
C ASP A 218 15.85 0.01 -15.59
N PRO A 219 15.92 -0.52 -16.83
CA PRO A 219 16.55 -1.79 -17.22
C PRO A 219 18.07 -1.79 -17.01
N ARG A 220 18.65 -2.98 -16.80
CA ARG A 220 20.09 -3.14 -16.53
C ARG A 220 20.97 -2.72 -17.73
N ALA A 221 20.49 -2.99 -18.93
CA ALA A 221 21.09 -2.55 -20.19
C ALA A 221 20.00 -1.97 -21.12
N LEU A 222 20.40 -1.17 -22.10
CA LEU A 222 19.48 -0.62 -23.11
C LEU A 222 19.56 -1.38 -24.44
N THR A 223 20.66 -2.09 -24.67
CA THR A 223 20.94 -2.87 -25.87
C THR A 223 20.91 -4.35 -25.54
N VAL A 224 20.57 -5.16 -26.55
CA VAL A 224 20.74 -6.61 -26.50
C VAL A 224 22.25 -6.91 -26.48
N GLU A 225 22.68 -7.83 -25.62
CA GLU A 225 24.07 -8.30 -25.61
C GLU A 225 24.39 -9.00 -26.95
N PRO A 226 25.62 -8.92 -27.48
CA PRO A 226 25.96 -9.49 -28.79
C PRO A 226 25.67 -10.99 -28.94
N ASP A 227 25.73 -11.74 -27.84
CA ASP A 227 25.47 -13.18 -27.78
C ASP A 227 24.01 -13.52 -27.44
N ASP A 228 23.15 -12.51 -27.29
CA ASP A 228 21.72 -12.66 -27.00
C ASP A 228 20.88 -12.07 -28.13
N THR A 229 19.61 -12.47 -28.19
CA THR A 229 18.60 -11.92 -29.10
C THR A 229 17.46 -11.25 -28.35
N VAL A 230 17.36 -11.45 -27.03
CA VAL A 230 16.28 -10.94 -26.19
C VAL A 230 16.74 -9.63 -25.51
N PRO A 231 15.97 -8.53 -25.65
CA PRO A 231 16.25 -7.31 -24.90
C PRO A 231 16.24 -7.56 -23.38
N PRO A 232 17.12 -6.87 -22.63
CA PRO A 232 17.14 -7.00 -21.18
C PRO A 232 15.77 -6.67 -20.58
N PRO A 233 15.22 -7.53 -19.71
CA PRO A 233 13.89 -7.32 -19.15
C PRO A 233 13.88 -6.08 -18.23
N ILE A 234 12.75 -5.38 -18.24
CA ILE A 234 12.45 -4.33 -17.27
C ILE A 234 11.87 -5.01 -16.03
N GLN A 235 12.58 -4.95 -14.92
CA GLN A 235 12.25 -5.70 -13.70
C GLN A 235 11.12 -5.04 -12.89
N GLN A 236 10.86 -3.73 -13.05
CA GLN A 236 9.74 -3.03 -12.39
C GLN A 236 9.66 -3.35 -10.87
N HIS A 237 8.50 -3.82 -10.38
CA HIS A 237 8.23 -4.11 -8.98
C HIS A 237 8.82 -5.43 -8.46
N TRP A 238 9.28 -6.33 -9.34
CA TRP A 238 9.77 -7.65 -8.96
C TRP A 238 10.67 -8.27 -10.04
N PRO A 239 11.80 -8.92 -9.69
CA PRO A 239 12.28 -9.29 -8.35
C PRO A 239 13.35 -8.33 -7.82
N TYR A 240 13.34 -8.07 -6.51
CA TYR A 240 14.42 -7.35 -5.80
C TYR A 240 15.40 -8.30 -5.08
N HIS A 241 14.88 -9.38 -4.49
CA HIS A 241 15.63 -10.28 -3.59
C HIS A 241 16.71 -11.12 -4.28
N THR A 242 16.63 -11.28 -5.60
CA THR A 242 17.63 -12.00 -6.41
C THR A 242 18.78 -11.11 -6.85
N GLU A 243 18.75 -9.81 -6.54
CA GLU A 243 19.78 -8.87 -6.95
C GLU A 243 20.94 -8.81 -5.96
N GLU A 244 22.15 -8.64 -6.48
CA GLU A 244 23.35 -8.44 -5.65
C GLU A 244 23.21 -7.21 -4.75
N ALA A 245 22.51 -6.16 -5.21
CA ALA A 245 22.25 -4.97 -4.41
C ALA A 245 21.41 -5.26 -3.16
N TYR A 246 20.48 -6.21 -3.22
CA TYR A 246 19.71 -6.66 -2.06
C TYR A 246 20.61 -7.39 -1.06
N ALA A 247 21.41 -8.36 -1.54
CA ALA A 247 22.34 -9.09 -0.68
C ALA A 247 23.39 -8.15 -0.05
N ALA A 248 23.90 -7.18 -0.81
CA ALA A 248 24.82 -6.15 -0.31
C ALA A 248 24.18 -5.27 0.77
N ALA A 249 22.93 -4.83 0.58
CA ALA A 249 22.20 -4.06 1.59
C ALA A 249 21.97 -4.86 2.87
N VAL A 250 21.63 -6.16 2.78
CA VAL A 250 21.50 -7.03 3.95
C VAL A 250 22.83 -7.16 4.70
N ARG A 251 23.94 -7.43 3.99
CA ARG A 251 25.27 -7.55 4.61
C ARG A 251 25.70 -6.26 5.31
N GLU A 252 25.47 -5.12 4.67
CA GLU A 252 25.78 -3.82 5.25
C GLU A 252 24.95 -3.55 6.51
N LEU A 253 23.63 -3.79 6.46
CA LEU A 253 22.77 -3.60 7.63
C LEU A 253 23.13 -4.56 8.76
N ALA A 254 23.50 -5.81 8.44
CA ALA A 254 23.98 -6.76 9.42
C ALA A 254 25.30 -6.29 10.07
N ALA A 255 26.25 -5.77 9.29
CA ALA A 255 27.50 -5.21 9.80
C ALA A 255 27.25 -3.98 10.71
N ARG A 256 26.27 -3.12 10.37
CA ARG A 256 25.87 -1.98 11.23
C ARG A 256 25.20 -2.40 12.54
N LEU A 257 24.78 -3.66 12.66
CA LEU A 257 24.18 -4.22 13.87
C LEU A 257 25.18 -5.01 14.73
N ASP A 258 26.35 -5.30 14.18
CA ASP A 258 27.40 -6.03 14.88
C ASP A 258 28.08 -5.09 15.89
N PRO A 259 27.99 -5.36 17.20
CA PRO A 259 28.64 -4.54 18.23
C PRO A 259 30.16 -4.56 18.14
N ASP A 260 30.75 -5.57 17.49
CA ASP A 260 32.20 -5.74 17.34
C ASP A 260 32.72 -5.22 15.98
N ALA A 261 31.83 -4.79 15.07
CA ALA A 261 32.23 -4.24 13.78
C ALA A 261 32.79 -2.82 13.94
N HIS A 262 34.08 -2.66 13.62
CA HIS A 262 34.67 -1.34 13.40
C HIS A 262 33.95 -0.63 12.25
N PRO A 263 33.68 0.69 12.35
CA PRO A 263 33.11 1.43 11.24
C PRO A 263 34.01 1.26 10.01
N PRO A 264 33.44 1.02 8.81
CA PRO A 264 34.24 0.95 7.60
C PRO A 264 34.94 2.29 7.41
N ASP A 265 36.27 2.21 7.22
CA ASP A 265 37.13 3.36 6.97
C ASP A 265 36.59 4.06 5.72
N ARG A 266 35.96 5.22 5.92
CA ARG A 266 35.50 6.06 4.81
C ARG A 266 36.71 6.83 4.34
N ASP A 267 37.53 6.20 3.50
CA ASP A 267 38.40 6.85 2.50
C ASP A 267 39.21 5.78 1.74
N GLN A 268 38.72 5.44 0.53
CA GLN A 268 39.53 5.10 -0.64
C GLN A 268 38.67 5.09 -1.91
#